data_AF-A0A944BB47-F1
#
_entry.id   AF-A0A944BB47-F1
#
_cell.length_a   1.000
_cell.length_b   1.000
_cell.length_c   1.000
_cell.angle_alpha   90.00
_cell.angle_beta   90.00
_cell.angle_gamma   90.00
#
_symmetry.space_group_name_H-M   'P 1'
#
loop_
_entity.id
_entity.type
_entity.pdbx_description
1 polymer ?
#
loop_
_entity_poly.entity_id
_entity_poly.type
_entity_poly.pdbx_seq_one_letter_code
_entity_poly.pdbx_strand_id
1 'polypeptide(L)'
;MGISNWEIHEKECYQYLRNTFGQDAEFIHHGGSDSTISDIQVRTKNGQSFWIECKSPQAQSGQFVAIPKDGRFYFSERNKSLPNEISEFIINIMNRDFYKYSNAGTAGIGLDINSDIFAYWIKNMYKKKGVKYFITHSTTGKYVILPLDDISRYYSIGATFRAKKSGSSNVAKSSQEMVAQRIVASLNVSASQIEYGVKMRVDSPLIADKQKIEINGYVYMFSKTPDGCFIIRRLSNTNNLNVIFSVSLKNESGLSEDSFRSILKG
;
A
#
# COMPACT_ATOMS: atom_id res chain seq x y z
N MET A 1 16.91 7.30 -6.32
CA MET A 1 15.71 6.44 -6.11
C MET A 1 14.63 6.73 -7.14
N GLY A 2 14.15 5.76 -7.92
CA GLY A 2 12.91 5.99 -8.67
C GLY A 2 11.81 5.95 -7.63
N ILE A 3 11.64 7.05 -6.88
CA ILE A 3 10.68 7.13 -5.79
C ILE A 3 9.33 6.87 -6.44
N SER A 4 8.63 5.87 -5.96
CA SER A 4 7.30 5.58 -6.51
C SER A 4 6.38 6.75 -6.21
N ASN A 5 5.43 7.06 -7.11
CA ASN A 5 4.61 8.26 -6.98
C ASN A 5 3.86 8.35 -5.63
N TRP A 6 3.52 7.20 -5.02
CA TRP A 6 2.91 7.18 -3.70
C TRP A 6 3.88 7.55 -2.57
N GLU A 7 5.16 7.14 -2.65
CA GLU A 7 6.20 7.56 -1.69
C GLU A 7 6.54 9.05 -1.82
N ILE A 8 6.41 9.62 -3.03
CA ILE A 8 6.53 11.07 -3.24
C ILE A 8 5.36 11.78 -2.56
N HIS A 9 4.13 11.33 -2.85
CA HIS A 9 2.91 11.90 -2.27
C HIS A 9 2.90 11.84 -0.73
N GLU A 10 3.36 10.74 -0.12
CA GLU A 10 3.49 10.63 1.34
C GLU A 10 4.44 11.70 1.92
N LYS A 11 5.60 11.89 1.29
CA LYS A 11 6.58 12.90 1.73
C LYS A 11 6.05 14.32 1.56
N GLU A 12 5.35 14.57 0.47
CA GLU A 12 4.73 15.85 0.17
C GLU A 12 3.63 16.20 1.19
N CYS A 13 2.76 15.25 1.52
CA CYS A 13 1.76 15.41 2.58
C CYS A 13 2.41 15.69 3.95
N TYR A 14 3.47 14.96 4.28
CA TYR A 14 4.24 15.21 5.50
C TYR A 14 4.87 16.60 5.53
N GLN A 15 5.48 17.05 4.43
CA GLN A 15 6.07 18.38 4.34
C GLN A 15 5.02 19.47 4.49
N TYR A 16 3.86 19.34 3.84
CA TYR A 16 2.75 20.26 4.02
C TYR A 16 2.33 20.35 5.50
N LEU A 17 2.05 19.21 6.14
CA LEU A 17 1.62 19.19 7.53
C LEU A 17 2.64 19.84 8.47
N ARG A 18 3.92 19.52 8.30
CA ARG A 18 5.01 20.09 9.10
C ARG A 18 5.15 21.59 8.90
N ASN A 19 5.10 22.07 7.66
CA ASN A 19 5.31 23.48 7.35
C ASN A 19 4.12 24.34 7.80
N THR A 20 2.89 23.82 7.65
CA THR A 20 1.67 24.55 7.99
C THR A 20 1.35 24.48 9.48
N PHE A 21 1.53 23.33 10.13
CA PHE A 21 1.05 23.07 11.50
C PHE A 21 2.17 22.70 12.49
N GLY A 22 3.44 22.73 12.09
CA GLY A 22 4.56 22.30 12.95
C GLY A 22 4.78 23.14 14.21
N GLN A 23 4.17 24.33 14.29
CA GLN A 23 4.13 25.11 15.53
C GLN A 23 3.08 24.59 16.52
N ASP A 24 2.06 23.88 16.06
CA ASP A 24 0.95 23.38 16.88
C ASP A 24 1.18 21.94 17.35
N ALA A 25 1.84 21.10 16.54
CA ALA A 25 2.12 19.70 16.85
C ALA A 25 3.41 19.18 16.18
N GLU A 26 3.97 18.11 16.72
CA GLU A 26 5.04 17.34 16.08
C GLU A 26 4.44 16.32 15.09
N PHE A 27 5.04 16.24 13.90
CA PHE A 27 4.69 15.29 12.85
C PHE A 27 5.89 14.37 12.58
N ILE A 28 5.67 13.06 12.57
CA ILE A 28 6.72 12.06 12.37
C ILE A 28 6.32 11.16 11.21
N HIS A 29 7.14 11.14 10.16
CA HIS A 29 6.91 10.33 8.97
C HIS A 29 7.43 8.90 9.18
N HIS A 30 6.51 7.93 9.17
CA HIS A 30 6.79 6.49 9.26
C HIS A 30 6.53 5.74 7.94
N GLY A 31 6.03 6.44 6.92
CA GLY A 31 5.61 5.90 5.63
C GLY A 31 6.63 4.98 4.95
N GLY A 32 6.15 4.23 3.97
CA GLY A 32 6.92 3.19 3.29
C GLY A 32 6.16 1.87 3.14
N SER A 33 6.89 0.77 2.93
CA SER A 33 6.26 -0.52 2.60
C SER A 33 5.67 -1.28 3.81
N ASP A 34 5.79 -0.75 5.03
CA ASP A 34 5.24 -1.40 6.21
C ASP A 34 3.74 -1.11 6.40
N SER A 35 2.93 -2.00 5.84
CA SER A 35 1.47 -1.99 5.97
C SER A 35 0.91 -2.06 7.41
N THR A 36 1.72 -2.33 8.44
CA THR A 36 1.23 -2.48 9.83
C THR A 36 1.09 -1.15 10.56
N ILE A 37 1.83 -0.13 10.13
CA ILE A 37 1.80 1.22 10.67
C ILE A 37 1.05 2.13 9.66
N SER A 38 0.70 3.36 10.06
CA SER A 38 0.16 4.39 9.17
C SER A 38 1.24 5.41 8.84
N ASP A 39 0.99 6.32 7.90
CA ASP A 39 2.06 7.06 7.23
C ASP A 39 2.68 8.16 8.10
N ILE A 40 1.84 8.88 8.86
CA ILE A 40 2.27 10.05 9.66
C ILE A 40 1.70 9.98 11.08
N GLN A 41 2.58 9.96 12.08
CA GLN A 41 2.20 10.10 13.48
C GLN A 41 2.14 11.59 13.84
N VAL A 42 1.08 11.98 14.55
CA VAL A 42 0.93 13.32 15.14
C VAL A 42 1.08 13.20 16.65
N ARG A 43 1.84 14.13 17.24
CA ARG A 43 1.97 14.31 18.69
C ARG A 43 1.71 15.78 19.02
N THR A 44 0.59 16.03 19.69
CA THR A 44 0.20 17.38 20.08
C THR A 44 0.94 17.82 21.35
N LYS A 45 1.02 19.13 21.61
CA LYS A 45 1.66 19.66 22.81
C LYS A 45 0.96 19.27 24.11
N ASN A 46 -0.33 18.98 24.05
CA ASN A 46 -1.12 18.53 25.20
C ASN A 46 -1.00 17.01 25.49
N GLY A 47 -0.16 16.28 24.74
CA GLY A 47 0.12 14.87 24.97
C GLY A 47 -0.78 13.88 24.23
N GLN A 48 -1.72 14.34 23.39
CA GLN A 48 -2.47 13.45 22.50
C GLN A 48 -1.59 12.93 21.37
N SER A 49 -1.85 11.69 20.93
CA SER A 49 -1.22 11.12 19.74
C SER A 49 -2.23 10.36 18.89
N PHE A 50 -2.16 10.58 17.58
CA PHE A 50 -2.98 9.91 16.59
C PHE A 50 -2.23 9.80 15.27
N TRP A 51 -2.81 9.10 14.30
CA TRP A 51 -2.23 8.90 12.98
C TRP A 51 -3.03 9.58 11.87
N ILE A 52 -2.31 9.95 10.82
CA ILE A 52 -2.84 10.43 9.55
C ILE A 52 -2.36 9.49 8.45
N GLU A 53 -3.29 9.00 7.65
CA GLU A 53 -3.00 8.17 6.49
C GLU A 53 -3.00 9.03 5.21
N CYS A 54 -1.98 8.87 4.38
CA CYS A 54 -1.87 9.50 3.08
C CYS A 54 -2.64 8.68 2.03
N LYS A 55 -3.54 9.34 1.30
CA LYS A 55 -4.22 8.73 0.15
C LYS A 55 -4.20 9.66 -1.04
N SER A 56 -3.88 9.12 -2.21
CA SER A 56 -4.15 9.81 -3.47
C SER A 56 -5.66 9.87 -3.73
N PRO A 57 -6.15 10.77 -4.60
CA PRO A 57 -7.57 10.85 -4.97
C PRO A 57 -8.15 9.52 -5.42
N GLN A 58 -7.35 8.71 -6.11
CA GLN A 58 -7.67 7.34 -6.46
C GLN A 58 -6.62 6.41 -5.85
N ALA A 59 -7.05 5.50 -4.98
CA ALA A 59 -6.14 4.62 -4.26
C ALA A 59 -6.78 3.28 -3.87
N GLN A 60 -5.93 2.28 -3.59
CA GLN A 60 -6.35 1.12 -2.80
C GLN A 60 -6.37 1.49 -1.32
N SER A 61 -7.33 0.95 -0.56
CA SER A 61 -7.55 1.29 0.86
C SER A 61 -7.77 0.05 1.70
N GLY A 62 -6.81 -0.87 1.64
CA GLY A 62 -6.82 -2.15 2.35
C GLY A 62 -7.30 -3.33 1.50
N GLN A 63 -7.05 -4.52 2.03
CA GLN A 63 -7.41 -5.79 1.41
C GLN A 63 -7.46 -6.90 2.46
N PHE A 64 -8.11 -8.00 2.12
CA PHE A 64 -7.95 -9.28 2.82
C PHE A 64 -7.97 -10.45 1.84
N VAL A 65 -7.22 -11.49 2.15
CA VAL A 65 -7.18 -12.74 1.39
C VAL A 65 -8.39 -13.59 1.76
N ALA A 66 -9.10 -14.10 0.76
CA ALA A 66 -10.11 -15.14 0.93
C ALA A 66 -9.63 -16.42 0.23
N ILE A 67 -9.57 -17.52 0.96
CA ILE A 67 -9.07 -18.81 0.46
C ILE A 67 -10.24 -19.69 0.02
N PRO A 68 -10.24 -20.24 -1.20
CA PRO A 68 -11.21 -21.25 -1.60
C PRO A 68 -10.85 -22.59 -0.95
N LYS A 69 -11.83 -23.24 -0.31
CA LYS A 69 -11.73 -24.58 0.28
C LYS A 69 -13.12 -25.21 0.28
N ASP A 70 -13.25 -26.50 -0.02
CA ASP A 70 -14.52 -27.24 0.08
C ASP A 70 -15.71 -26.54 -0.60
N GLY A 71 -15.49 -25.94 -1.77
CA GLY A 71 -16.53 -25.23 -2.54
C GLY A 71 -16.99 -23.90 -1.94
N ARG A 72 -16.23 -23.30 -1.02
CA ARG A 72 -16.52 -22.02 -0.36
C ARG A 72 -15.26 -21.19 -0.13
N PHE A 73 -15.43 -19.90 0.07
CA PHE A 73 -14.38 -18.99 0.53
C PHE A 73 -14.38 -18.89 2.05
N TYR A 74 -13.17 -18.82 2.60
CA TYR A 74 -12.90 -18.56 4.01
C TYR A 74 -11.93 -17.40 4.15
N PHE A 75 -12.01 -16.68 5.27
CA PHE A 75 -11.05 -15.66 5.61
C PHE A 75 -9.69 -16.33 5.89
N SER A 76 -8.61 -15.87 5.26
CA SER A 76 -7.29 -16.46 5.45
C SER A 76 -6.76 -16.18 6.86
N GLU A 77 -6.28 -17.23 7.55
CA GLU A 77 -5.56 -17.11 8.82
C GLU A 77 -4.23 -16.34 8.69
N ARG A 78 -3.71 -16.21 7.46
CA ARG A 78 -2.48 -15.45 7.17
C ARG A 78 -2.74 -13.95 6.93
N ASN A 79 -3.98 -13.50 7.04
CA ASN A 79 -4.27 -12.07 7.01
C ASN A 79 -3.67 -11.37 8.23
N LYS A 80 -3.21 -10.13 8.04
CA LYS A 80 -2.67 -9.31 9.14
C LYS A 80 -3.76 -8.73 10.05
N SER A 81 -5.02 -8.77 9.60
CA SER A 81 -6.18 -8.36 10.37
C SER A 81 -7.00 -9.58 10.77
N LEU A 82 -7.58 -9.52 11.96
CA LEU A 82 -8.61 -10.48 12.36
C LEU A 82 -9.86 -10.33 11.50
N PRO A 83 -10.62 -11.42 11.27
CA PRO A 83 -11.93 -11.32 10.65
C PRO A 83 -12.84 -10.41 11.49
N ASN A 84 -13.82 -9.82 10.82
CA ASN A 84 -14.86 -9.02 11.45
C ASN A 84 -16.19 -9.28 10.72
N GLU A 85 -17.28 -8.81 11.31
CA GLU A 85 -18.65 -8.94 10.79
C GLU A 85 -18.78 -8.55 9.30
N ILE A 86 -18.04 -7.54 8.85
CA ILE A 86 -18.09 -7.11 7.45
C ILE A 86 -17.28 -8.02 6.53
N SER A 87 -16.08 -8.45 6.95
CA SER A 87 -15.31 -9.44 6.18
C SER A 87 -16.10 -10.74 6.02
N GLU A 88 -16.80 -11.18 7.06
CA GLU A 88 -17.69 -12.34 7.02
C GLU A 88 -18.90 -12.10 6.11
N PHE A 89 -19.55 -10.95 6.22
CA PHE A 89 -20.65 -10.56 5.33
C PHE A 89 -20.23 -10.60 3.85
N ILE A 90 -19.09 -9.99 3.51
CA ILE A 90 -18.57 -10.00 2.14
C ILE A 90 -18.29 -11.42 1.66
N ILE A 91 -17.65 -12.24 2.48
CA ILE A 91 -17.39 -13.65 2.16
C ILE A 91 -18.70 -14.42 1.95
N ASN A 92 -19.71 -14.17 2.77
CA ASN A 92 -21.02 -14.78 2.64
C ASN A 92 -21.73 -14.38 1.34
N ILE A 93 -21.63 -13.12 0.92
CA ILE A 93 -22.11 -12.68 -0.40
C ILE A 93 -21.38 -13.43 -1.52
N MET A 94 -20.05 -13.51 -1.46
CA MET A 94 -19.28 -14.24 -2.47
C MET A 94 -19.63 -15.74 -2.50
N ASN A 95 -19.91 -16.35 -1.35
CA ASN A 95 -20.31 -17.74 -1.24
C ASN A 95 -21.71 -18.05 -1.79
N ARG A 96 -22.55 -17.04 -2.05
CA ARG A 96 -23.83 -17.25 -2.77
C ARG A 96 -23.63 -17.66 -4.22
N ASP A 97 -22.49 -17.29 -4.81
CA ASP A 97 -22.11 -17.64 -6.17
C ASP A 97 -20.62 -17.98 -6.22
N PHE A 98 -20.24 -19.05 -5.51
CA PHE A 98 -18.84 -19.45 -5.36
C PHE A 98 -18.14 -19.62 -6.72
N TYR A 99 -18.81 -20.25 -7.69
CA TYR A 99 -18.23 -20.56 -9.00
C TYR A 99 -17.92 -19.31 -9.83
N LYS A 100 -18.75 -18.26 -9.74
CA LYS A 100 -18.43 -16.97 -10.35
C LYS A 100 -17.14 -16.40 -9.79
N TYR A 101 -17.01 -16.36 -8.47
CA TYR A 101 -15.86 -15.73 -7.81
C TYR A 101 -14.59 -16.61 -7.83
N SER A 102 -14.70 -17.94 -7.86
CA SER A 102 -13.55 -18.84 -7.90
C SER A 102 -12.76 -18.73 -9.21
N ASN A 103 -13.43 -18.29 -10.27
CA ASN A 103 -12.83 -18.03 -11.58
C ASN A 103 -12.31 -16.58 -11.73
N ALA A 104 -12.24 -15.80 -10.64
CA ALA A 104 -11.74 -14.43 -10.68
C ALA A 104 -10.25 -14.39 -11.07
N GLY A 105 -9.98 -13.88 -12.29
CA GLY A 105 -8.63 -13.64 -12.77
C GLY A 105 -7.97 -12.39 -12.18
N THR A 106 -6.95 -11.88 -12.86
CA THR A 106 -6.24 -10.65 -12.46
C THR A 106 -7.08 -9.39 -12.63
N ALA A 107 -8.01 -9.34 -13.59
CA ALA A 107 -8.95 -8.23 -13.74
C ALA A 107 -9.90 -8.12 -12.54
N GLY A 108 -10.30 -9.28 -11.99
CA GLY A 108 -11.21 -9.37 -10.86
C GLY A 108 -12.69 -9.25 -11.23
N ILE A 109 -13.50 -9.36 -10.19
CA ILE A 109 -14.96 -9.22 -10.25
C ILE A 109 -15.37 -8.19 -9.20
N GLY A 110 -16.10 -7.16 -9.64
CA GLY A 110 -16.67 -6.15 -8.74
C GLY A 110 -17.66 -6.78 -7.75
N LEU A 111 -17.61 -6.32 -6.51
CA LEU A 111 -18.58 -6.69 -5.50
C LEU A 111 -19.71 -5.67 -5.49
N ASP A 112 -20.90 -6.10 -5.89
CA ASP A 112 -22.12 -5.28 -5.84
C ASP A 112 -22.70 -5.30 -4.41
N ILE A 113 -22.08 -4.49 -3.56
CA ILE A 113 -22.45 -4.30 -2.15
C ILE A 113 -22.49 -2.80 -1.89
N ASN A 114 -23.40 -2.36 -1.02
CA ASN A 114 -23.51 -0.96 -0.61
C ASN A 114 -22.15 -0.41 -0.12
N SER A 115 -21.74 0.75 -0.64
CA SER A 115 -20.47 1.40 -0.31
C SER A 115 -20.30 1.71 1.18
N ASP A 116 -21.38 1.89 1.94
CA ASP A 116 -21.33 2.14 3.38
C ASP A 116 -20.78 0.94 4.17
N ILE A 117 -21.04 -0.28 3.69
CA ILE A 117 -20.45 -1.50 4.24
C ILE A 117 -18.93 -1.47 4.07
N PHE A 118 -18.46 -1.08 2.88
CA PHE A 118 -17.03 -0.93 2.61
C PHE A 118 -16.41 0.22 3.43
N ALA A 119 -17.12 1.34 3.57
CA ALA A 119 -16.70 2.47 4.39
C ALA A 119 -16.52 2.05 5.85
N TYR A 120 -17.47 1.28 6.39
CA TYR A 120 -17.38 0.77 7.76
C TYR A 120 -16.20 -0.18 7.95
N TRP A 121 -15.92 -1.07 6.99
CA TRP A 121 -14.72 -1.92 7.02
C TRP A 121 -13.43 -1.10 7.04
N ILE A 122 -13.30 -0.11 6.15
CA ILE A 122 -12.13 0.78 6.07
C ILE A 122 -11.95 1.55 7.37
N LYS A 123 -13.03 2.17 7.90
CA LYS A 123 -13.01 2.89 9.17
C LYS A 123 -12.49 2.01 10.30
N ASN A 124 -13.03 0.81 10.45
CA ASN A 124 -12.62 -0.09 11.52
C ASN A 124 -11.16 -0.54 11.39
N MET A 125 -10.70 -0.80 10.16
CA MET A 125 -9.30 -1.17 9.92
C MET A 125 -8.34 -0.05 10.31
N TYR A 126 -8.65 1.19 9.91
CA TYR A 126 -7.80 2.34 10.20
C TYR A 126 -7.89 2.82 11.66
N LYS A 127 -9.05 2.73 12.30
CA LYS A 127 -9.21 3.03 13.74
C LYS A 127 -8.35 2.12 14.61
N LYS A 128 -8.20 0.83 14.25
CA LYS A 128 -7.31 -0.09 14.96
C LYS A 128 -5.84 0.33 14.92
N LYS A 129 -5.44 1.12 13.92
CA LYS A 129 -4.11 1.72 13.79
C LYS A 129 -4.00 3.10 14.48
N GLY A 130 -5.05 3.58 15.14
CA GLY A 130 -5.09 4.92 15.74
C GLY A 130 -5.21 6.05 14.71
N VAL A 131 -5.61 5.76 13.48
CA VAL A 131 -5.82 6.78 12.45
C VAL A 131 -7.08 7.57 12.75
N LYS A 132 -6.98 8.90 12.67
CA LYS A 132 -8.11 9.83 12.86
C LYS A 132 -8.45 10.60 11.59
N TYR A 133 -7.46 10.83 10.73
CA TYR A 133 -7.64 11.61 9.51
C TYR A 133 -6.95 10.93 8.34
N PHE A 134 -7.47 11.18 7.14
CA PHE A 134 -6.75 11.01 5.90
C PHE A 134 -6.23 12.37 5.43
N ILE A 135 -5.15 12.37 4.67
CA ILE A 135 -4.71 13.53 3.90
C ILE A 135 -4.58 13.15 2.43
N THR A 136 -5.07 14.02 1.57
CA THR A 136 -5.04 13.86 0.10
C THR A 136 -4.73 15.19 -0.58
N HIS A 137 -4.52 15.17 -1.89
CA HIS A 137 -4.54 16.38 -2.71
C HIS A 137 -5.88 16.46 -3.44
N SER A 138 -6.42 17.66 -3.58
CA SER A 138 -7.56 17.94 -4.45
C SER A 138 -7.19 17.86 -5.93
N THR A 139 -8.21 17.85 -6.79
CA THR A 139 -8.06 18.05 -8.23
C THR A 139 -7.31 19.34 -8.61
N THR A 140 -7.30 20.34 -7.71
CA THR A 140 -6.56 21.61 -7.87
C THR A 140 -5.15 21.61 -7.25
N GLY A 141 -4.70 20.48 -6.70
CA GLY A 141 -3.38 20.35 -6.06
C GLY A 141 -3.29 20.86 -4.62
N LYS A 142 -4.38 21.39 -4.04
CA LYS A 142 -4.44 21.77 -2.62
C LYS A 142 -4.50 20.53 -1.73
N TYR A 143 -3.79 20.53 -0.61
CA TYR A 143 -3.91 19.48 0.40
C TYR A 143 -5.23 19.59 1.16
N VAL A 144 -5.85 18.44 1.43
CA VAL A 144 -7.14 18.34 2.11
C VAL A 144 -7.05 17.30 3.21
N ILE A 145 -7.41 17.69 4.43
CA ILE A 145 -7.46 16.82 5.61
C ILE A 145 -8.90 16.36 5.83
N LEU A 146 -9.10 15.04 5.89
CA LEU A 146 -10.42 14.41 5.87
C LEU A 146 -10.63 13.58 7.14
N PRO A 147 -11.68 13.84 7.93
CA PRO A 147 -12.02 13.00 9.09
C PRO A 147 -12.32 11.56 8.68
N LEU A 148 -11.69 10.58 9.35
CA LEU A 148 -11.91 9.16 9.08
C LEU A 148 -13.36 8.74 9.35
N ASP A 149 -14.00 9.32 10.37
CA ASP A 149 -15.37 8.96 10.76
C ASP A 149 -16.39 9.24 9.64
N ASP A 150 -16.13 10.28 8.84
CA ASP A 150 -16.96 10.75 7.74
C ASP A 150 -16.43 10.32 6.35
N ILE A 151 -15.61 9.28 6.27
CA ILE A 151 -14.92 8.91 5.02
C ILE A 151 -15.86 8.72 3.81
N SER A 152 -17.10 8.26 4.04
CA SER A 152 -18.11 8.07 2.98
C SER A 152 -18.63 9.38 2.38
N ARG A 153 -18.48 10.51 3.09
CA ARG A 153 -18.74 11.86 2.55
C ARG A 153 -17.71 12.23 1.48
N TYR A 154 -16.46 11.82 1.67
CA TYR A 154 -15.33 12.26 0.87
C TYR A 154 -14.95 11.31 -0.24
N TYR A 155 -15.10 10.00 -0.02
CA TYR A 155 -14.74 8.97 -0.99
C TYR A 155 -15.95 8.15 -1.45
N SER A 156 -16.01 7.87 -2.75
CA SER A 156 -16.71 6.71 -3.27
C SER A 156 -15.84 5.48 -3.03
N ILE A 157 -16.45 4.41 -2.51
CA ILE A 157 -15.72 3.21 -2.08
C ILE A 157 -16.31 2.01 -2.80
N GLY A 158 -15.45 1.22 -3.42
CA GLY A 158 -15.80 -0.04 -4.06
C GLY A 158 -14.88 -1.17 -3.61
N ALA A 159 -15.27 -2.40 -3.89
CA ALA A 159 -14.43 -3.56 -3.67
C ALA A 159 -14.41 -4.47 -4.89
N THR A 160 -13.25 -5.06 -5.15
CA THR A 160 -13.05 -6.04 -6.24
C THR A 160 -12.44 -7.30 -5.65
N PHE A 161 -13.01 -8.45 -5.98
CA PHE A 161 -12.40 -9.74 -5.70
C PHE A 161 -11.51 -10.15 -6.88
N ARG A 162 -10.20 -10.26 -6.68
CA ARG A 162 -9.24 -10.56 -7.76
C ARG A 162 -8.04 -11.36 -7.31
N ALA A 163 -7.45 -12.06 -8.27
CA ALA A 163 -6.11 -12.59 -8.13
C ALA A 163 -5.09 -11.43 -8.09
N LYS A 164 -4.29 -11.39 -7.02
CA LYS A 164 -3.19 -10.42 -6.84
C LYS A 164 -1.92 -11.18 -6.47
N LYS A 165 -0.90 -11.01 -7.32
CA LYS A 165 0.45 -11.48 -7.06
C LYS A 165 1.03 -10.72 -5.87
N SER A 166 1.64 -11.45 -4.94
CA SER A 166 2.32 -10.83 -3.80
C SER A 166 3.46 -9.91 -4.27
N GLY A 167 3.80 -8.92 -3.44
CA GLY A 167 4.87 -7.97 -3.74
C GLY A 167 6.24 -8.63 -3.93
N SER A 168 7.20 -7.87 -4.47
CA SER A 168 8.59 -8.31 -4.52
C SER A 168 9.25 -8.23 -3.13
N SER A 169 10.41 -8.87 -2.97
CA SER A 169 11.28 -8.76 -1.80
C SER A 169 12.70 -8.34 -2.21
N ASN A 170 13.51 -7.90 -1.24
CA ASN A 170 14.95 -7.80 -1.47
C ASN A 170 15.52 -9.20 -1.72
N VAL A 171 16.70 -9.26 -2.34
CA VAL A 171 17.47 -10.50 -2.43
C VAL A 171 17.93 -10.86 -1.03
N ALA A 172 17.56 -12.07 -0.57
CA ALA A 172 17.94 -12.56 0.76
C ALA A 172 19.47 -12.59 0.88
N LYS A 173 20.01 -12.13 2.02
CA LYS A 173 21.47 -12.02 2.25
C LYS A 173 22.20 -13.33 1.94
N SER A 174 21.63 -14.46 2.35
CA SER A 174 22.15 -15.82 2.10
C SER A 174 22.19 -16.23 0.63
N SER A 175 21.47 -15.54 -0.26
CA SER A 175 21.39 -15.87 -1.68
C SER A 175 22.12 -14.85 -2.58
N GLN A 176 22.66 -13.76 -2.03
CA GLN A 176 23.18 -12.66 -2.85
C GLN A 176 24.39 -13.07 -3.69
N GLU A 177 25.31 -13.86 -3.13
CA GLU A 177 26.51 -14.31 -3.85
C GLU A 177 26.15 -15.19 -5.06
N MET A 178 25.27 -16.17 -4.85
CA MET A 178 24.77 -17.03 -5.92
C MET A 178 24.04 -16.21 -7.00
N VAL A 179 23.21 -15.25 -6.61
CA VAL A 179 22.52 -14.36 -7.54
C VAL A 179 23.54 -13.50 -8.32
N ALA A 180 24.56 -12.96 -7.67
CA ALA A 180 25.60 -12.17 -8.31
C ALA A 180 26.37 -12.97 -9.37
N GLN A 181 26.80 -14.19 -9.04
CA GLN A 181 27.49 -15.09 -9.97
C GLN A 181 26.63 -15.37 -11.21
N ARG A 182 25.33 -15.60 -11.02
CA ARG A 182 24.39 -15.80 -12.13
C ARG A 182 24.19 -14.55 -12.97
N ILE A 183 24.16 -13.36 -12.37
CA ILE A 183 24.08 -12.09 -13.09
C ILE A 183 25.33 -11.87 -13.95
N VAL A 184 26.52 -12.06 -13.38
CA VAL A 184 27.80 -11.96 -14.09
C VAL A 184 27.80 -12.88 -15.32
N ALA A 185 27.44 -14.15 -15.12
CA ALA A 185 27.44 -15.14 -16.19
C ALA A 185 26.36 -14.91 -17.27
N SER A 186 25.16 -14.47 -16.87
CA SER A 186 24.02 -14.35 -17.79
C SER A 186 23.90 -13.00 -18.49
N LEU A 187 24.37 -11.92 -17.86
CA LEU A 187 24.20 -10.55 -18.35
C LEU A 187 25.52 -9.88 -18.76
N ASN A 188 26.64 -10.63 -18.72
CA ASN A 188 27.97 -10.14 -19.06
C ASN A 188 28.39 -8.90 -18.26
N VAL A 189 28.01 -8.87 -16.98
CA VAL A 189 28.32 -7.80 -16.03
C VAL A 189 29.57 -8.16 -15.22
N SER A 190 30.43 -7.20 -14.90
CA SER A 190 31.56 -7.44 -14.00
C SER A 190 31.10 -7.59 -12.54
N ALA A 191 31.75 -8.47 -11.78
CA ALA A 191 31.48 -8.62 -10.35
C ALA A 191 31.68 -7.31 -9.56
N SER A 192 32.60 -6.44 -10.01
CA SER A 192 32.86 -5.12 -9.41
C SER A 192 31.70 -4.13 -9.58
N GLN A 193 30.77 -4.40 -10.50
CA GLN A 193 29.58 -3.57 -10.74
C GLN A 193 28.41 -3.95 -9.84
N ILE A 194 28.57 -4.98 -8.98
CA ILE A 194 27.51 -5.49 -8.12
C ILE A 194 27.78 -5.10 -6.67
N GLU A 195 26.84 -4.37 -6.07
CA GLU A 195 26.88 -4.01 -4.66
C GLU A 195 25.96 -4.90 -3.84
N TYR A 196 26.50 -5.48 -2.77
CA TYR A 196 25.78 -6.31 -1.80
C TYR A 196 25.17 -5.44 -0.69
N GLY A 197 24.14 -5.97 -0.02
CA GLY A 197 23.52 -5.28 1.12
C GLY A 197 22.00 -5.45 1.17
N VAL A 198 21.32 -4.64 1.98
CA VAL A 198 19.85 -4.72 2.12
C VAL A 198 19.15 -4.56 0.77
N LYS A 199 19.65 -3.67 -0.08
CA LYS A 199 19.26 -3.53 -1.48
C LYS A 199 20.47 -3.86 -2.33
N MET A 200 20.47 -5.05 -2.91
CA MET A 200 21.50 -5.44 -3.88
C MET A 200 21.37 -4.57 -5.13
N ARG A 201 22.48 -4.01 -5.62
CA ARG A 201 22.50 -3.09 -6.75
C ARG A 201 23.43 -3.56 -7.84
N VAL A 202 23.17 -3.10 -9.07
CA VAL A 202 24.08 -3.27 -10.20
C VAL A 202 24.24 -1.95 -10.92
N ASP A 203 25.47 -1.58 -11.21
CA ASP A 203 25.82 -0.43 -12.03
C ASP A 203 26.41 -0.88 -13.37
N SER A 204 25.53 -1.14 -14.34
CA SER A 204 25.95 -1.58 -15.66
C SER A 204 25.03 -1.03 -16.76
N PRO A 205 25.60 -0.48 -17.85
CA PRO A 205 24.81 -0.04 -19.01
C PRO A 205 24.21 -1.21 -19.79
N LEU A 206 24.63 -2.45 -19.51
CA LEU A 206 24.14 -3.66 -20.19
C LEU A 206 22.77 -4.13 -19.66
N ILE A 207 22.29 -3.54 -18.57
CA ILE A 207 21.00 -3.88 -17.97
C ILE A 207 19.94 -2.88 -18.43
N ALA A 208 18.79 -3.39 -18.86
CA ALA A 208 17.62 -2.58 -19.17
C ALA A 208 16.71 -2.41 -17.95
N ASP A 209 15.97 -1.29 -17.88
CA ASP A 209 14.96 -1.11 -16.83
C ASP A 209 13.86 -2.18 -16.97
N LYS A 210 13.43 -2.71 -15.82
CA LYS A 210 12.47 -3.81 -15.69
C LYS A 210 12.89 -5.12 -16.36
N GLN A 211 14.15 -5.27 -16.76
CA GLN A 211 14.69 -6.55 -17.20
C GLN A 211 14.46 -7.60 -16.11
N LYS A 212 14.19 -8.84 -16.53
CA LYS A 212 13.94 -9.98 -15.65
C LYS A 212 14.87 -11.12 -16.01
N ILE A 213 15.35 -11.83 -14.98
CA ILE A 213 16.07 -13.09 -15.13
C ILE A 213 15.48 -14.10 -14.16
N GLU A 214 15.52 -15.37 -14.55
CA GLU A 214 15.14 -16.48 -13.68
C GLU A 214 16.40 -17.13 -13.11
N ILE A 215 16.45 -17.27 -11.79
CA ILE A 215 17.52 -17.94 -11.07
C ILE A 215 16.89 -18.90 -10.07
N ASN A 216 17.13 -20.20 -10.24
CA ASN A 216 16.64 -21.28 -9.38
C ASN A 216 15.13 -21.19 -9.10
N GLY A 217 14.31 -21.00 -10.14
CA GLY A 217 12.84 -20.92 -10.03
C GLY A 217 12.29 -19.62 -9.43
N TYR A 218 13.15 -18.63 -9.20
CA TYR A 218 12.74 -17.29 -8.78
C TYR A 218 13.03 -16.28 -9.88
N VAL A 219 12.09 -15.36 -10.10
CA VAL A 219 12.27 -14.25 -11.03
C VAL A 219 12.84 -13.05 -10.29
N TYR A 220 13.95 -12.52 -10.78
CA TYR A 220 14.58 -11.29 -10.30
C TYR A 220 14.35 -10.18 -11.32
N MET A 221 13.98 -8.99 -10.85
CA MET A 221 13.73 -7.83 -11.68
C MET A 221 14.70 -6.70 -11.31
N PHE A 222 15.26 -6.06 -12.33
CA PHE A 222 16.12 -4.89 -12.22
C PHE A 222 15.25 -3.64 -12.35
N SER A 223 15.36 -2.70 -11.41
CA SER A 223 14.65 -1.41 -11.49
C SER A 223 15.63 -0.27 -11.46
N LYS A 224 15.63 0.52 -12.53
CA LYS A 224 16.51 1.67 -12.69
C LYS A 224 16.21 2.72 -11.62
N THR A 225 17.27 3.32 -11.10
CA THR A 225 17.22 4.44 -10.18
C THR A 225 17.67 5.73 -10.91
N PRO A 226 17.28 6.94 -10.45
CA PRO A 226 17.65 8.23 -11.03
C PRO A 226 19.14 8.49 -11.11
N ASP A 227 19.91 7.89 -10.21
CA ASP A 227 21.37 7.89 -10.24
C ASP A 227 21.95 6.90 -11.28
N GLY A 228 21.10 6.28 -12.10
CA GLY A 228 21.50 5.45 -13.25
C GLY A 228 21.63 3.96 -12.96
N CYS A 229 21.86 3.58 -11.70
CA CYS A 229 22.03 2.18 -11.30
C CYS A 229 20.71 1.38 -11.29
N PHE A 230 20.79 0.09 -10.98
CA PHE A 230 19.65 -0.81 -10.86
C PHE A 230 19.56 -1.45 -9.48
N ILE A 231 18.37 -1.49 -8.91
CA ILE A 231 18.07 -2.29 -7.71
C ILE A 231 17.53 -3.65 -8.15
N ILE A 232 18.05 -4.72 -7.57
CA ILE A 232 17.58 -6.09 -7.81
C ILE A 232 16.51 -6.45 -6.77
N ARG A 233 15.35 -6.89 -7.26
CA ARG A 233 14.23 -7.36 -6.43
C ARG A 233 13.79 -8.75 -6.87
N ARG A 234 13.57 -9.65 -5.91
CA ARG A 234 12.97 -10.96 -6.18
C ARG A 234 11.46 -10.83 -6.25
N LEU A 235 10.84 -11.21 -7.36
CA LEU A 235 9.38 -11.25 -7.50
C LEU A 235 8.82 -12.45 -6.73
N SER A 236 7.67 -12.29 -6.08
CA SER A 236 6.98 -13.42 -5.46
C SER A 236 6.48 -14.40 -6.52
N ASN A 237 6.28 -15.67 -6.16
CA ASN A 237 5.58 -16.65 -7.00
C ASN A 237 4.12 -16.85 -6.56
N THR A 238 3.70 -16.24 -5.44
CA THR A 238 2.39 -16.43 -4.86
C THR A 238 1.36 -15.52 -5.52
N ASN A 239 0.22 -16.10 -5.93
CA ASN A 239 -0.94 -15.37 -6.43
C ASN A 239 -2.14 -15.73 -5.57
N ASN A 240 -2.59 -14.77 -4.75
CA ASN A 240 -3.70 -14.99 -3.82
C ASN A 240 -4.97 -14.31 -4.34
N LEU A 241 -6.12 -14.88 -4.04
CA LEU A 241 -7.40 -14.21 -4.22
C LEU A 241 -7.64 -13.24 -3.06
N ASN A 242 -7.93 -11.99 -3.38
CA ASN A 242 -8.09 -10.92 -2.40
C ASN A 242 -9.37 -10.15 -2.68
N VAL A 243 -10.08 -9.80 -1.62
CA VAL A 243 -10.99 -8.65 -1.65
C VAL A 243 -10.13 -7.41 -1.45
N ILE A 244 -10.15 -6.50 -2.41
CA ILE A 244 -9.37 -5.26 -2.40
C ILE A 244 -10.34 -4.09 -2.45
N PHE A 245 -10.17 -3.17 -1.51
CA PHE A 245 -10.98 -1.95 -1.46
C PHE A 245 -10.28 -0.84 -2.24
N SER A 246 -11.08 -0.08 -2.98
CA SER A 246 -10.64 1.08 -3.74
C SER A 246 -11.46 2.29 -3.34
N VAL A 247 -10.80 3.43 -3.26
CA VAL A 247 -11.41 4.71 -2.92
C VAL A 247 -11.17 5.70 -4.07
N SER A 248 -12.19 6.51 -4.36
CA SER A 248 -12.13 7.59 -5.34
C SER A 248 -12.71 8.87 -4.72
N LEU A 249 -11.91 9.92 -4.65
CA LEU A 249 -12.28 11.20 -4.03
C LEU A 249 -13.45 11.81 -4.81
N LYS A 250 -14.52 12.19 -4.10
CA LYS A 250 -15.72 12.83 -4.65
C LYS A 250 -16.06 14.16 -3.99
N ASN A 251 -15.50 14.45 -2.82
CA ASN A 251 -15.69 15.71 -2.11
C ASN A 251 -14.38 16.13 -1.45
N GLU A 252 -14.02 17.39 -1.67
CA GLU A 252 -12.75 18.00 -1.26
C GLU A 252 -12.96 19.04 -0.14
N SER A 253 -14.16 19.14 0.43
CA SER A 253 -14.54 20.07 1.51
C SER A 253 -14.04 19.59 2.88
N GLY A 254 -12.77 19.20 2.99
CA GLY A 254 -12.17 18.72 4.24
C GLY A 254 -12.16 19.78 5.35
N LEU A 255 -11.40 19.50 6.40
CA LEU A 255 -11.20 20.46 7.49
C LEU A 255 -10.49 21.73 6.97
N SER A 256 -10.93 22.89 7.46
CA SER A 256 -10.14 24.11 7.30
C SER A 256 -8.88 24.04 8.16
N GLU A 257 -7.85 24.82 7.79
CA GLU A 257 -6.62 24.90 8.57
C GLU A 257 -6.89 25.32 10.01
N ASP A 258 -7.76 26.31 10.25
CA ASP A 258 -8.12 26.75 11.61
C ASP A 258 -8.83 25.68 12.43
N SER A 259 -9.71 24.90 11.80
CA SER A 259 -10.39 23.77 12.45
C SER A 259 -9.36 22.72 12.87
N PHE A 260 -8.41 22.41 11.98
CA PHE A 260 -7.36 21.45 12.29
C PHE A 260 -6.39 21.97 13.36
N ARG A 261 -6.01 23.26 13.33
CA ARG A 261 -5.22 23.88 14.42
C ARG A 261 -5.91 23.77 15.77
N SER A 262 -7.23 23.97 15.81
CA SER A 262 -8.01 23.83 17.04
C SER A 262 -7.93 22.40 17.58
N ILE A 263 -8.06 21.40 16.71
CA ILE A 263 -7.90 19.98 17.06
C ILE A 263 -6.48 19.70 17.62
N LEU A 264 -5.44 20.28 17.02
CA LEU A 264 -4.06 20.05 17.45
C LEU A 264 -3.73 20.67 18.82
N LYS A 265 -4.42 21.75 19.19
CA LYS A 265 -4.25 22.41 20.49
C LYS A 265 -4.99 21.70 21.62
N GLY A 266 -6.08 21.00 21.27
CA GLY A 266 -7.00 20.33 22.20
C GLY A 266 -8.01 21.28 22.78
#